data_AF-L9XID6-F1
#
_entry.id   AF-L9XID6-F1
#
_cell.length_a   1.000
_cell.length_b   1.000
_cell.length_c   1.000
_cell.angle_alpha   90.00
_cell.angle_beta   90.00
_cell.angle_gamma   90.00
#
_symmetry.space_group_name_H-M   'P 1'
#
loop_
_entity.id
_entity.type
_entity.pdbx_description
1 polymer ?
#
loop_
_entity_poly.entity_id
_entity_poly.type
_entity_poly.pdbx_seq_one_letter_code
_entity_poly.pdbx_strand_id
1 'polypeptide(L)' 'MTFDPPVTCPVCEEVLELDRELEDHLVEKHTQREVARYVVSREDRTEPEALVR' A
#
# COMPACT_ATOMS: atom_id res chain seq x y z
N MET A 1 3.47 10.60 -24.25
CA MET A 1 2.52 9.79 -23.45
C MET A 1 3.30 9.31 -22.25
N THR A 2 2.94 9.76 -21.05
CA THR A 2 3.54 9.26 -19.81
C THR A 2 2.76 8.00 -19.48
N PHE A 3 3.41 6.85 -19.59
CA PHE A 3 2.85 5.60 -19.06
C PHE A 3 3.21 5.56 -17.59
N ASP A 4 2.24 5.81 -16.74
CA ASP A 4 2.42 5.55 -15.31
C ASP A 4 2.58 4.04 -15.11
N PRO A 5 3.60 3.59 -14.37
CA PRO A 5 3.83 2.18 -14.13
C PRO A 5 2.63 1.59 -13.37
N PRO A 6 2.27 0.33 -13.63
CA PRO A 6 1.14 -0.31 -12.96
C PRO A 6 1.39 -0.35 -11.45
N VAL A 7 0.40 0.11 -10.68
CA VAL A 7 0.48 0.13 -9.22
C VAL A 7 0.36 -1.30 -8.71
N THR A 8 1.19 -1.69 -7.74
CA THR A 8 1.05 -2.99 -7.07
C THR A 8 0.35 -2.79 -5.74
N CYS A 9 -0.72 -3.55 -5.49
CA CYS A 9 -1.41 -3.55 -4.21
C CYS A 9 -0.46 -4.05 -3.12
N PRO A 10 -0.19 -3.27 -2.07
CA PRO A 10 0.79 -3.68 -1.08
C PRO A 10 0.24 -4.65 -0.02
N VAL A 11 -1.07 -4.92 -0.05
CA VAL A 11 -1.73 -5.87 0.87
C VAL A 11 -1.69 -7.29 0.31
N CYS A 12 -1.86 -7.45 -1.01
CA CYS A 12 -1.96 -8.77 -1.66
C CYS A 12 -1.01 -8.98 -2.85
N GLU A 13 -0.17 -7.99 -3.16
CA GLU A 13 0.82 -8.03 -4.25
C GLU A 13 0.21 -8.17 -5.66
N GLU A 14 -1.10 -7.94 -5.80
CA GLU A 14 -1.78 -7.89 -7.10
C GLU A 14 -1.33 -6.63 -7.87
N VAL A 15 -0.95 -6.81 -9.13
CA VAL A 15 -0.63 -5.69 -10.04
C VAL A 15 -1.95 -5.16 -10.60
N LEU A 16 -2.22 -3.87 -10.37
CA LEU A 16 -3.41 -3.20 -10.86
C LEU A 16 -3.31 -2.91 -12.35
N GLU A 17 -4.46 -2.99 -13.02
CA GLU A 17 -4.63 -2.52 -14.39
C GLU A 17 -4.40 -0.99 -14.45
N LEU A 18 -3.95 -0.49 -15.61
CA LEU A 18 -3.57 0.93 -15.79
C LEU A 18 -4.71 1.91 -15.51
N ASP A 19 -5.94 1.45 -15.70
CA ASP A 19 -7.18 2.20 -15.53
C ASP A 19 -7.82 2.02 -14.13
N ARG A 20 -7.20 1.24 -13.24
CA ARG A 20 -7.74 0.97 -11.90
C ARG A 20 -6.97 1.69 -10.80
N GLU A 21 -7.70 2.39 -9.95
CA GLU A 21 -7.13 3.07 -8.80
C GLU A 21 -6.90 2.11 -7.62
N LEU A 22 -5.83 2.38 -6.85
CA LEU A 22 -5.51 1.58 -5.66
C LEU A 22 -6.63 1.63 -4.62
N GLU A 23 -7.26 2.79 -4.45
CA GLU A 23 -8.34 2.98 -3.49
C GLU A 23 -9.55 2.09 -3.79
N ASP A 24 -10.00 2.03 -5.06
CA ASP A 24 -11.09 1.15 -5.48
C ASP A 24 -10.75 -0.32 -5.23
N HIS A 25 -9.54 -0.75 -5.62
CA HIS A 25 -9.09 -2.12 -5.36
C HIS A 25 -9.11 -2.46 -3.86
N LEU A 26 -8.64 -1.54 -3.00
CA LEU A 26 -8.63 -1.75 -1.55
C LEU A 26 -10.04 -1.91 -0.98
N VAL A 27 -11.00 -1.10 -1.44
CA VAL A 27 -12.40 -1.19 -0.99
C VAL A 27 -13.08 -2.46 -1.51
N GLU A 28 -12.81 -2.87 -2.75
CA GLU A 28 -13.45 -4.03 -3.37
C GLU A 28 -12.90 -5.38 -2.91
N LYS A 29 -11.58 -5.46 -2.68
CA LYS A 29 -10.87 -6.74 -2.42
C LYS A 29 -10.48 -6.94 -0.97
N HIS A 30 -10.39 -5.88 -0.17
CA HIS A 30 -9.89 -5.95 1.20
C HIS A 30 -10.90 -5.43 2.22
N THR A 31 -10.86 -6.05 3.39
CA THR A 31 -11.56 -5.53 4.56
C THR A 31 -10.76 -4.39 5.19
N GLN A 32 -11.45 -3.47 5.86
CA GLN A 32 -10.81 -2.41 6.64
C GLN A 32 -9.78 -2.97 7.64
N ARG A 33 -10.02 -4.16 8.19
CA ARG A 33 -9.11 -4.82 9.14
C ARG A 33 -7.80 -5.25 8.48
N GLU A 34 -7.84 -5.75 7.25
CA GLU A 34 -6.65 -6.14 6.50
C GLU A 34 -5.81 -4.91 6.13
N VAL A 35 -6.46 -3.84 5.67
CA VAL A 35 -5.81 -2.57 5.38
C VAL A 35 -5.19 -1.97 6.65
N ALA A 36 -5.93 -1.94 7.76
CA ALA A 36 -5.42 -1.42 9.03
C ALA A 36 -4.23 -2.23 9.55
N ARG A 37 -4.27 -3.58 9.45
CA ARG A 37 -3.14 -4.44 9.81
C ARG A 37 -1.90 -4.06 8.98
N TYR A 38 -2.06 -3.92 7.67
CA TYR A 38 -0.96 -3.56 6.79
C TYR A 38 -0.34 -2.21 7.19
N VAL A 39 -1.16 -1.18 7.40
CA VAL A 39 -0.69 0.16 7.82
C VAL A 39 0.11 0.08 9.12
N VAL A 40 -0.43 -0.58 10.15
CA VAL A 40 0.24 -0.73 11.45
C VAL A 40 1.58 -1.46 11.31
N SER A 41 1.65 -2.53 10.50
CA SER A 41 2.90 -3.27 10.25
C SER A 41 3.98 -2.46 9.53
N ARG A 42 3.64 -1.37 8.83
CA ARG A 42 4.63 -0.46 8.23
C ARG A 42 5.16 0.55 9.22
N GLU A 43 4.29 1.08 10.08
CA GLU A 43 4.63 2.10 11.07
C GLU A 43 5.64 1.53 12.09
N ASP A 44 5.51 0.25 12.45
CA ASP A 44 6.45 -0.47 13.32
C ASP A 44 7.88 -0.56 12.75
N ARG A 45 8.03 -0.51 11.41
CA ARG A 45 9.35 -0.47 10.74
C ARG A 45 9.93 0.93 10.61
N THR A 46 9.22 1.96 11.06
CA THR A 46 9.62 3.36 10.96
C THR A 46 9.99 3.90 12.34
N GLU A 47 10.84 3.20 13.08
CA GLU A 47 11.50 3.80 14.24
C GLU A 47 12.62 4.76 13.78
N PRO A 48 12.73 5.96 14.36
CA PRO A 48 13.57 7.03 13.84
C PRO A 48 15.06 6.78 14.12
N GLU A 49 15.85 6.54 13.07
CA GLU A 49 17.30 6.74 13.10
C GLU A 49 17.61 8.24 13.19
N ALA A 50 17.38 8.86 14.34
CA ALA A 50 17.85 10.21 14.65
C ALA A 50 18.02 10.42 16.16
N LEU A 51 18.73 9.49 16.81
CA LEU A 51 19.40 9.78 18.09
C LEU A 51 20.83 9.23 18.02
N VAL A 52 21.66 9.85 17.18
CA VAL A 52 23.11 9.80 17.36
C VAL A 52 23.55 11.16 17.88
N ARG A 53 24.20 11.09 19.03
CA ARG A 53 24.62 12.18 19.92
C ARG A 53 25.59 13.17 19.28
#